data_AF-A0A6I6W0Z6-F1
#
_entry.id   AF-A0A6I6W0Z6-F1
#
_cell.length_a   1.000
_cell.length_b   1.000
_cell.length_c   1.000
_cell.angle_alpha   90.00
_cell.angle_beta   90.00
_cell.angle_gamma   90.00
#
_symmetry.space_group_name_H-M   'P 1'
#
loop_
_entity.id
_entity.type
_entity.pdbx_description
1 polymer ?
#
loop_
_entity_poly.entity_id
_entity_poly.type
_entity_poly.pdbx_seq_one_letter_code
_entity_poly.pdbx_strand_id
1 'polypeptide(L)'
;MRKMSLIKVVDLMENSDCTTAPSTGLPNNLVPDDLADFYNHFSSAVFYPRAQYSFTVQAPELERSDFVVMNEDLEDPDSANWYALVKCEDQIISIDLKPGPQFGYCYHSFWDSYPTADESTLIAKSFTELIEKIIKSGGKSLFWIPGHT
;
A
#
# COMPACT_ATOMS: atom_id res chain seq x y z
N MET A 1 -4.34 12.23 -26.74
CA MET A 1 -3.85 11.63 -25.47
C MET A 1 -4.53 10.28 -25.31
N ARG A 2 -3.78 9.18 -25.24
CA ARG A 2 -4.36 7.85 -25.06
C ARG A 2 -5.02 7.79 -23.68
N LYS A 3 -6.33 7.51 -23.64
CA LYS A 3 -6.98 6.96 -22.45
C LYS A 3 -6.23 5.68 -22.12
N MET A 4 -5.30 5.72 -21.17
CA MET A 4 -4.87 4.50 -20.50
C MET A 4 -6.14 3.92 -19.90
N SER A 5 -6.44 2.67 -20.27
CA SER A 5 -7.54 1.92 -19.71
C SER A 5 -7.36 1.94 -18.19
N LEU A 6 -8.27 2.57 -17.46
CA LEU A 6 -8.43 2.35 -16.04
C LEU A 6 -8.83 0.88 -15.91
N ILE A 7 -7.84 -0.01 -15.81
CA ILE A 7 -8.12 -1.32 -15.24
C ILE A 7 -8.52 -1.00 -13.81
N LYS A 8 -9.77 -1.28 -13.46
CA LYS A 8 -10.21 -1.04 -12.09
C LYS A 8 -9.39 -1.99 -11.22
N VAL A 9 -8.91 -1.53 -10.08
CA VAL A 9 -8.17 -2.37 -9.12
C VAL A 9 -8.95 -3.65 -8.78
N VAL A 10 -10.29 -3.57 -8.81
CA VAL A 10 -11.22 -4.71 -8.72
C VAL A 10 -10.96 -5.77 -9.80
N ASP A 11 -10.81 -5.38 -11.07
CA ASP A 11 -10.58 -6.31 -12.19
C ASP A 11 -9.22 -7.04 -12.05
N LEU A 12 -8.20 -6.34 -11.53
CA LEU A 12 -6.89 -6.95 -11.22
C LEU A 12 -7.03 -8.02 -10.15
N MET A 13 -7.82 -7.73 -9.11
CA MET A 13 -8.01 -8.61 -7.96
C MET A 13 -8.79 -9.88 -8.31
N GLU A 14 -9.85 -9.78 -9.12
CA GLU A 14 -10.66 -10.93 -9.57
C GLU A 14 -9.84 -12.03 -10.26
N ASN A 15 -8.71 -11.66 -10.86
CA ASN A 15 -7.82 -12.58 -11.57
C ASN A 15 -6.57 -12.98 -10.76
N SER A 16 -6.54 -12.66 -9.47
CA SER A 16 -5.40 -12.94 -8.57
C SER A 16 -5.78 -13.93 -7.47
N ASP A 17 -4.79 -14.61 -6.89
CA ASP A 17 -4.99 -15.40 -5.67
C ASP A 17 -5.10 -14.43 -4.48
N CYS A 18 -6.28 -13.86 -4.29
CA CYS A 18 -6.57 -12.97 -3.18
C CYS A 18 -7.90 -13.31 -2.51
N THR A 19 -7.98 -13.02 -1.23
CA THR A 19 -9.23 -13.05 -0.46
C THR A 19 -9.56 -11.64 0.01
N THR A 20 -10.82 -11.25 -0.06
CA THR A 20 -11.26 -9.89 0.28
C THR A 20 -12.31 -9.89 1.37
N ALA A 21 -12.36 -8.79 2.13
CA ALA A 21 -13.48 -8.49 3.01
C ALA A 21 -14.37 -7.44 2.36
N PRO A 22 -15.71 -7.48 2.54
CA PRO A 22 -16.62 -6.49 1.96
C PRO A 22 -16.32 -5.09 2.50
N SER A 23 -16.61 -4.06 1.68
CA SER A 23 -16.46 -2.65 2.07
C SER A 23 -17.14 -2.33 3.40
N THR A 24 -16.46 -1.52 4.22
CA THR A 24 -16.99 -0.89 5.44
C THR A 24 -17.22 0.60 5.27
N GLY A 25 -17.02 1.13 4.07
CA GLY A 25 -17.06 2.56 3.75
C GLY A 25 -15.66 3.15 3.51
N LEU A 26 -15.62 4.46 3.27
CA LEU A 26 -14.40 5.22 3.07
C LEU A 26 -13.83 5.71 4.41
N PRO A 27 -12.50 5.92 4.49
CA PRO A 27 -11.91 6.56 5.65
C PRO A 27 -12.39 8.01 5.80
N ASN A 28 -12.28 8.55 7.02
CA ASN A 28 -12.55 9.97 7.28
C ASN A 28 -11.49 10.88 6.62
N ASN A 29 -10.28 10.36 6.41
CA ASN A 29 -9.19 11.08 5.75
C ASN A 29 -9.35 11.04 4.23
N LEU A 30 -8.84 12.07 3.55
CA LEU A 30 -8.75 12.08 2.10
C LEU A 30 -7.82 10.97 1.62
N VAL A 31 -8.27 10.16 0.66
CA VAL A 31 -7.48 9.11 0.01
C VAL A 31 -7.47 9.28 -1.51
N PRO A 32 -6.44 8.76 -2.21
CA PRO A 32 -6.40 8.74 -3.68
C PRO A 32 -7.62 8.02 -4.28
N ASP A 33 -8.07 8.46 -5.45
CA ASP A 33 -9.25 7.92 -6.13
C ASP A 33 -9.17 6.41 -6.33
N ASP A 34 -7.97 5.85 -6.60
CA ASP A 34 -7.80 4.42 -6.81
C ASP A 34 -7.86 3.59 -5.52
N LEU A 35 -7.42 4.14 -4.40
CA LEU A 35 -7.64 3.55 -3.07
C LEU A 35 -9.11 3.72 -2.62
N ALA A 36 -9.75 4.84 -2.95
CA ALA A 36 -11.19 5.04 -2.71
C ALA A 36 -12.02 4.03 -3.49
N ASP A 37 -11.69 3.79 -4.76
CA ASP A 37 -12.33 2.77 -5.61
C ASP A 37 -12.20 1.37 -4.98
N PHE A 38 -11.02 1.03 -4.44
CA PHE A 38 -10.86 -0.21 -3.67
C PHE A 38 -11.78 -0.24 -2.44
N TYR A 39 -11.73 0.79 -1.59
CA TYR A 39 -12.52 0.84 -0.36
C TYR A 39 -14.03 0.89 -0.58
N ASN A 40 -14.50 1.34 -1.74
CA ASN A 40 -15.91 1.27 -2.13
C ASN A 40 -16.37 -0.17 -2.43
N HIS A 41 -15.46 -1.11 -2.72
CA HIS A 41 -15.78 -2.51 -3.01
C HIS A 41 -15.37 -3.45 -1.87
N PHE A 42 -14.18 -3.25 -1.30
CA PHE A 42 -13.56 -4.11 -0.30
C PHE A 42 -13.03 -3.29 0.87
N SER A 43 -13.13 -3.80 2.10
CA SER A 43 -12.44 -3.16 3.23
C SER A 43 -10.99 -3.58 3.31
N SER A 44 -10.66 -4.82 2.95
CA SER A 44 -9.30 -5.34 2.99
C SER A 44 -9.10 -6.45 1.96
N ALA A 45 -7.84 -6.79 1.72
CA ALA A 45 -7.46 -7.89 0.84
C ALA A 45 -6.20 -8.59 1.36
N VAL A 46 -6.18 -9.92 1.28
CA VAL A 46 -5.00 -10.76 1.52
C VAL A 46 -4.63 -11.45 0.22
N PHE A 47 -3.49 -11.06 -0.35
CA PHE A 47 -2.92 -11.66 -1.55
C PHE A 47 -1.97 -12.80 -1.18
N TYR A 48 -2.10 -13.93 -1.88
CA TYR A 48 -1.27 -15.13 -1.74
C TYR A 48 -1.18 -15.65 -0.29
N PRO A 49 -2.32 -15.93 0.39
CA PRO A 49 -2.36 -16.27 1.82
C PRO A 49 -1.59 -17.54 2.22
N ARG A 50 -1.16 -18.35 1.25
CA ARG A 50 -0.39 -19.58 1.47
C ARG A 50 1.03 -19.53 0.88
N ALA A 51 1.44 -18.39 0.32
CA ALA A 51 2.77 -18.21 -0.23
C ALA A 51 3.76 -17.74 0.86
N GLN A 52 5.04 -17.71 0.50
CA GLN A 52 6.09 -17.20 1.39
C GLN A 52 5.87 -15.72 1.73
N TYR A 53 5.46 -14.93 0.74
CA TYR A 53 5.14 -13.51 0.95
C TYR A 53 3.64 -13.30 0.72
N SER A 54 2.90 -13.26 1.82
CA SER A 54 1.48 -12.91 1.84
C SER A 54 1.32 -11.42 2.13
N PHE A 55 0.61 -10.70 1.27
CA PHE A 55 0.44 -9.24 1.38
C PHE A 55 -0.96 -8.92 1.87
N THR A 56 -1.06 -8.15 2.96
CA THR A 56 -2.35 -7.73 3.53
C THR A 56 -2.55 -6.23 3.37
N VAL A 57 -3.48 -5.83 2.51
CA VAL A 57 -4.00 -4.47 2.43
C VAL A 57 -4.90 -4.24 3.65
N GLN A 58 -4.58 -3.22 4.44
CA GLN A 58 -5.26 -2.89 5.69
C GLN A 58 -6.65 -2.27 5.44
N ALA A 59 -7.48 -2.25 6.50
CA ALA A 59 -8.81 -1.63 6.49
C ALA A 59 -8.74 -0.09 6.38
N PRO A 60 -9.83 0.60 6.00
CA PRO A 60 -9.87 2.05 5.84
C PRO A 60 -9.34 2.85 7.05
N GLU A 61 -9.52 2.35 8.27
CA GLU A 61 -9.03 2.94 9.51
C GLU A 61 -7.51 2.77 9.65
N LEU A 62 -6.75 3.34 8.72
CA LEU A 62 -5.29 3.25 8.69
C LEU A 62 -4.65 3.99 9.87
N GLU A 63 -3.62 3.38 10.44
CA GLU A 63 -2.79 3.97 11.48
C GLU A 63 -1.60 4.73 10.85
N ARG A 64 -1.19 5.86 11.44
CA ARG A 64 0.00 6.59 11.00
C ARG A 64 1.23 5.71 11.14
N SER A 65 2.09 5.76 10.12
CA SER A 65 3.19 4.81 9.99
C SER A 65 4.28 4.94 11.04
N ASP A 66 4.49 6.12 11.62
CA ASP A 66 5.44 6.34 12.70
C ASP A 66 5.06 5.56 13.96
N PHE A 67 3.78 5.56 14.36
CA PHE A 67 3.32 4.72 15.46
C PHE A 67 3.45 3.22 15.14
N VAL A 68 3.18 2.81 13.90
CA VAL A 68 3.28 1.40 13.50
C VAL A 68 4.74 0.92 13.44
N VAL A 69 5.66 1.77 12.96
CA VAL A 69 7.05 1.40 12.66
C VAL A 69 7.99 1.70 13.84
N MET A 70 7.85 2.87 14.45
CA MET A 70 8.75 3.39 15.49
C MET A 70 8.14 3.33 16.89
N ASN A 71 6.81 3.12 16.99
CA ASN A 71 6.08 3.13 18.26
C ASN A 71 6.21 4.48 19.01
N GLU A 72 6.31 5.58 18.26
CA GLU A 72 6.35 6.95 18.75
C GLU A 72 5.83 7.95 17.71
N ASP A 73 5.43 9.15 18.15
CA ASP A 73 5.15 10.26 17.23
C ASP A 73 6.49 10.94 16.90
N LEU A 74 6.92 10.85 15.64
CA LEU A 74 8.19 11.46 15.24
C LEU A 74 8.09 12.97 15.03
N GLU A 75 6.88 13.51 14.93
CA GLU A 75 6.62 14.91 14.55
C GLU A 75 7.31 15.32 13.22
N ASP A 76 7.66 14.36 12.36
CA ASP A 76 8.33 14.61 11.08
C ASP A 76 7.32 15.12 10.03
N PRO A 77 7.47 16.34 9.49
CA PRO A 77 6.51 16.93 8.57
C PRO A 77 6.44 16.26 7.19
N ASP A 78 7.45 15.47 6.81
CA ASP A 78 7.51 14.77 5.54
C ASP A 78 6.76 13.42 5.60
N SER A 79 6.73 12.76 6.76
CA SER A 79 5.97 11.51 6.96
C SER A 79 4.76 11.61 7.87
N ALA A 80 4.40 12.78 8.38
CA ALA A 80 3.22 13.00 9.23
C ALA A 80 1.88 12.55 8.60
N ASN A 81 1.84 12.36 7.28
CA ASN A 81 0.68 11.88 6.54
C ASN A 81 0.91 10.51 5.89
N TRP A 82 1.91 9.76 6.35
CA TRP A 82 2.14 8.40 5.91
C TRP A 82 1.34 7.45 6.79
N TYR A 83 0.62 6.54 6.13
CA TYR A 83 -0.26 5.59 6.80
C TYR A 83 0.08 4.16 6.37
N ALA A 84 0.13 3.23 7.32
CA ALA A 84 0.53 1.85 7.06
C ALA A 84 -0.57 1.11 6.26
N LEU A 85 -0.35 0.95 4.96
CA LEU A 85 -1.37 0.45 4.02
C LEU A 85 -1.26 -1.06 3.77
N VAL A 86 -0.04 -1.58 3.60
CA VAL A 86 0.18 -3.01 3.33
C VAL A 86 1.19 -3.59 4.31
N LYS A 87 0.88 -4.77 4.83
CA LYS A 87 1.81 -5.57 5.66
C LYS A 87 2.17 -6.86 4.94
N CYS A 88 3.45 -7.24 4.98
CA CYS A 88 3.94 -8.53 4.50
C CYS A 88 5.12 -8.95 5.37
N GLU A 89 5.00 -10.05 6.11
CA GLU A 89 5.97 -10.41 7.16
C GLU A 89 6.19 -9.24 8.14
N ASP A 90 7.44 -8.86 8.38
CA ASP A 90 7.86 -7.70 9.17
C ASP A 90 7.94 -6.40 8.35
N GLN A 91 7.58 -6.44 7.07
CA GLN A 91 7.64 -5.30 6.16
C GLN A 91 6.34 -4.52 6.14
N ILE A 92 6.45 -3.19 6.18
CA ILE A 92 5.34 -2.24 6.07
C ILE A 92 5.53 -1.41 4.81
N ILE A 93 4.46 -1.25 4.06
CA ILE A 93 4.35 -0.29 2.96
C ILE A 93 3.39 0.79 3.41
N SER A 94 3.88 2.02 3.50
CA SER A 94 3.08 3.19 3.82
C SER A 94 2.57 3.88 2.57
N ILE A 95 1.43 4.55 2.65
CA ILE A 95 0.92 5.45 1.62
C ILE A 95 0.95 6.90 2.12
N ASP A 96 1.45 7.80 1.28
CA ASP A 96 1.43 9.24 1.56
C ASP A 96 0.07 9.84 1.21
N LEU A 97 -0.63 10.36 2.22
CA LEU A 97 -1.92 11.03 2.08
C LEU A 97 -1.82 12.56 2.16
N LYS A 98 -0.61 13.13 2.14
CA LYS A 98 -0.39 14.58 2.06
C LYS A 98 -0.89 15.09 0.71
N PRO A 99 -1.82 16.06 0.67
CA PRO A 99 -2.24 16.66 -0.59
C PRO A 99 -1.04 17.28 -1.33
N GLY A 100 -0.77 16.82 -2.55
CA GLY A 100 0.38 17.27 -3.31
C GLY A 100 0.83 16.27 -4.39
N PRO A 101 2.00 16.50 -5.01
CA PRO A 101 2.51 15.66 -6.10
C PRO A 101 2.79 14.19 -5.70
N GLN A 102 3.04 13.93 -4.41
CA GLN A 102 3.31 12.60 -3.86
C GLN A 102 2.05 11.90 -3.33
N PHE A 103 0.88 12.53 -3.43
CA PHE A 103 -0.38 11.97 -2.93
C PHE A 103 -0.66 10.60 -3.56
N GLY A 104 -0.68 9.56 -2.73
CA GLY A 104 -0.84 8.16 -3.12
C GLY A 104 0.46 7.38 -3.38
N TYR A 105 1.62 8.00 -3.20
CA TYR A 105 2.90 7.30 -3.32
C TYR A 105 3.06 6.32 -2.17
N CYS A 106 3.60 5.15 -2.48
CA CYS A 106 3.77 4.05 -1.55
C CYS A 106 5.26 3.84 -1.28
N TYR A 107 5.65 3.88 -0.01
CA TYR A 107 7.04 3.80 0.43
C TYR A 107 7.27 2.60 1.32
N HIS A 108 8.44 1.98 1.18
CA HIS A 108 8.95 1.00 2.12
C HIS A 108 9.21 1.69 3.46
N SER A 109 8.52 1.25 4.51
CA SER A 109 8.64 1.80 5.85
C SER A 109 9.27 0.75 6.77
N PHE A 110 10.59 0.79 6.85
CA PHE A 110 11.39 -0.08 7.70
C PHE A 110 12.06 0.74 8.79
N TRP A 111 12.20 0.17 9.99
CA TRP A 111 12.63 0.90 11.19
C TRP A 111 13.98 1.64 11.02
N ASP A 112 14.91 1.10 10.22
CA ASP A 112 16.24 1.70 10.02
C ASP A 112 16.26 2.81 8.96
N SER A 113 15.26 2.83 8.07
CA SER A 113 15.19 3.78 6.95
C SER A 113 14.02 4.76 7.06
N TYR A 114 13.11 4.58 8.00
CA TYR A 114 11.96 5.49 8.19
C TYR A 114 12.43 6.83 8.81
N PRO A 115 11.96 8.00 8.33
CA PRO A 115 10.97 8.23 7.26
C PRO A 115 11.58 8.67 5.90
N THR A 116 12.65 8.02 5.42
CA THR A 116 13.31 8.40 4.17
C THR A 116 12.34 8.35 2.97
N ALA A 117 12.18 9.49 2.29
CA ALA A 117 11.27 9.67 1.15
C ALA A 117 12.02 9.91 -0.17
N ASP A 118 12.69 8.89 -0.68
CA ASP A 118 13.47 8.97 -1.92
C ASP A 118 13.30 7.73 -2.83
N GLU A 119 14.10 7.64 -3.89
CA GLU A 119 14.03 6.51 -4.84
C GLU A 119 14.37 5.15 -4.22
N SER A 120 15.11 5.13 -3.10
CA SER A 120 15.49 3.88 -2.43
C SER A 120 14.33 3.25 -1.65
N THR A 121 13.37 4.07 -1.20
CA THR A 121 12.19 3.61 -0.45
C THR A 121 10.91 3.63 -1.28
N LEU A 122 10.87 4.33 -2.42
CA LEU A 122 9.68 4.39 -3.28
C LEU A 122 9.34 3.02 -3.91
N ILE A 123 8.23 2.43 -3.50
CA ILE A 123 7.72 1.15 -4.01
C ILE A 123 6.79 1.36 -5.20
N ALA A 124 5.88 2.33 -5.15
CA ALA A 124 4.89 2.61 -6.20
C ALA A 124 4.41 4.07 -6.13
N LYS A 125 3.91 4.62 -7.24
CA LYS A 125 3.39 5.99 -7.33
C LYS A 125 1.87 6.09 -7.20
N SER A 126 1.19 4.96 -7.06
CA SER A 126 -0.24 4.88 -6.77
C SER A 126 -0.60 3.53 -6.13
N PHE A 127 -1.81 3.43 -5.58
CA PHE A 127 -2.31 2.17 -5.04
C PHE A 127 -2.45 1.11 -6.13
N THR A 128 -2.94 1.49 -7.32
CA THR A 128 -3.07 0.56 -8.46
C THR A 128 -1.72 -0.01 -8.87
N GLU A 129 -0.68 0.83 -9.00
CA GLU A 129 0.67 0.37 -9.34
C GLU A 129 1.21 -0.59 -8.26
N LEU A 130 0.93 -0.32 -6.98
CA LEU A 130 1.31 -1.21 -5.88
C LEU A 130 0.64 -2.59 -6.05
N ILE A 131 -0.66 -2.64 -6.31
CA ILE A 131 -1.40 -3.89 -6.51
C ILE A 131 -0.89 -4.66 -7.74
N GLU A 132 -0.62 -3.98 -8.86
CA GLU A 132 -0.02 -4.62 -10.04
C GLU A 132 1.33 -5.29 -9.73
N LYS A 133 2.18 -4.61 -8.95
CA LYS A 133 3.47 -5.16 -8.52
C LYS A 133 3.32 -6.34 -7.57
N ILE A 134 2.39 -6.27 -6.61
CA ILE A 134 2.06 -7.39 -5.72
C ILE A 134 1.58 -8.59 -6.55
N ILE A 135 0.65 -8.41 -7.48
CA ILE A 135 0.15 -9.49 -8.34
C ILE A 135 1.28 -10.09 -9.18
N LYS A 136 2.15 -9.24 -9.75
CA LYS A 136 3.30 -9.69 -10.54
C LYS A 136 4.30 -10.51 -9.71
N SER A 137 4.44 -10.25 -8.41
CA SER A 137 5.30 -11.02 -7.51
C SER A 137 4.83 -12.47 -7.34
N GLY A 138 3.52 -12.73 -7.49
CA GLY A 138 2.95 -14.05 -7.27
C GLY A 138 3.15 -14.60 -5.84
N GLY A 139 3.41 -13.74 -4.85
CA GLY A 139 3.75 -14.13 -3.48
C GLY A 139 5.14 -14.77 -3.33
N LYS A 140 6.00 -14.67 -4.34
CA LYS A 140 7.33 -15.31 -4.41
C LYS A 140 8.47 -14.38 -4.04
N SER A 141 8.23 -13.08 -4.02
CA SER A 141 9.27 -12.08 -3.77
C SER A 141 8.77 -10.83 -3.06
N LEU A 142 9.68 -10.23 -2.28
CA LEU A 142 9.60 -8.82 -1.90
C LEU A 142 10.27 -8.02 -3.02
N PHE A 143 9.51 -7.70 -4.06
CA PHE A 143 10.01 -7.23 -5.36
C PHE A 143 10.83 -5.92 -5.33
N TRP A 144 10.84 -5.21 -4.21
CA TRP A 144 11.62 -3.99 -3.99
C TRP A 144 12.87 -4.21 -3.13
N ILE A 145 13.02 -5.38 -2.49
CA ILE A 145 14.17 -5.69 -1.62
C ILE A 145 15.16 -6.59 -2.37
N PRO A 146 16.41 -6.15 -2.57
CA PRO A 146 17.45 -6.99 -3.17
C PRO A 146 17.62 -8.33 -2.42
N GLY A 147 17.85 -9.42 -3.17
CA GLY A 147 18.03 -10.76 -2.60
C GLY A 147 16.74 -11.48 -2.20
N HIS A 148 15.58 -10.84 -2.36
CA HIS A 148 14.26 -11.42 -2.08
C HIS A 148 13.43 -11.59 -3.35
N THR A 149 14.07 -11.71 -4.53
CA THR A 149 13.46 -11.82 -5.87
C THR A 149 13.40 -13.25 -6.40
#